data_AF-A0AAD9GQT3-F1
#
_entry.id   AF-A0AAD9GQT3-F1
#
_cell.length_a   1.000
_cell.length_b   1.000
_cell.length_c   1.000
_cell.angle_alpha   90.00
_cell.angle_beta   90.00
_cell.angle_gamma   90.00
#
_symmetry.space_group_name_H-M   'P 1'
#
loop_
_entity.id
_entity.type
_entity.pdbx_description
1 polymer ?
#
loop_
_entity_poly.entity_id
_entity_poly.type
_entity_poly.pdbx_seq_one_letter_code
_entity_poly.pdbx_strand_id
1 'polypeptide(L)'
;MFKCIEFALGKQPNPVDVVCDFESALINAIQEHYPSTRLIGCLFHFKQACRRKMKEYALPDGEVGVAMAFAVLDMLTVIPPGKIVGQGVAWVKAKIKSRLDAKDLPYSRNKWKQF
;
A
#
# COMPACT_ATOMS: atom_id res chain seq x y z
N MET A 1 26.54 5.49 2.06
CA MET A 1 25.61 6.27 1.21
C MET A 1 26.28 7.52 0.65
N PHE A 2 26.60 8.55 1.45
CA PHE A 2 27.20 9.79 0.93
C PHE A 2 28.56 9.63 0.24
N LYS A 3 29.43 8.73 0.70
CA LYS A 3 30.70 8.41 0.01
C LYS A 3 30.49 7.86 -1.40
N CYS A 4 29.44 7.06 -1.63
CA CYS A 4 29.12 6.52 -2.95
C CYS A 4 28.53 7.62 -3.86
N ILE A 5 27.73 8.52 -3.30
CA ILE A 5 27.18 9.68 -4.01
C ILE A 5 28.29 10.66 -4.39
N GLU A 6 29.20 10.93 -3.46
CA GLU A 6 30.38 11.77 -3.68
C GLU A 6 31.29 11.20 -4.78
N PHE A 7 31.57 9.89 -4.74
CA PHE A 7 32.29 9.19 -5.80
C PHE A 7 31.60 9.34 -7.17
N ALA A 8 30.28 9.15 -7.22
CA ALA A 8 29.52 9.25 -8.48
C ALA A 8 29.43 10.69 -9.02
N LEU A 9 29.35 11.68 -8.14
CA LEU A 9 29.21 13.09 -8.50
C LEU A 9 30.56 13.82 -8.65
N GLY A 10 31.67 13.21 -8.21
CA GLY A 10 33.00 13.81 -8.15
C GLY A 10 33.10 15.01 -7.20
N LYS A 11 32.12 15.17 -6.29
CA LYS A 11 32.07 16.28 -5.33
C LYS A 11 31.23 15.91 -4.12
N GLN A 12 31.55 16.54 -2.99
CA GLN A 12 30.81 16.33 -1.75
C GLN A 12 29.34 16.80 -1.91
N PRO A 13 28.35 15.93 -1.67
CA PRO A 13 26.95 16.31 -1.75
C PRO A 13 26.57 17.20 -0.56
N ASN A 14 25.78 18.25 -0.82
CA ASN A 14 25.19 19.14 0.19
C ASN A 14 23.66 19.08 0.13
N PRO A 15 23.04 17.97 0.56
CA PRO A 15 21.59 17.82 0.49
C PRO A 15 20.90 18.73 1.51
N VAL A 16 19.77 19.33 1.11
CA VAL A 16 18.91 20.13 2.01
C VAL A 16 18.13 19.21 2.96
N ASP A 17 17.63 18.09 2.43
CA ASP A 17 16.90 17.08 3.19
C ASP A 17 17.42 15.68 2.86
N VAL A 18 17.48 14.82 3.88
CA VAL A 18 17.86 13.41 3.75
C VAL A 18 16.74 12.56 4.32
N VAL A 19 16.09 11.76 3.48
CA VAL A 19 15.08 10.79 3.90
C VAL A 19 15.67 9.40 3.75
N CYS A 20 15.64 8.62 4.82
CA CYS A 20 16.13 7.25 4.86
C CYS A 20 14.97 6.31 5.18
N ASP A 21 14.90 5.18 4.47
CA ASP A 21 13.95 4.12 4.79
C ASP A 21 14.50 3.27 5.95
N PHE A 22 13.87 3.38 7.12
CA PHE A 22 14.19 2.55 8.28
C PHE A 22 13.43 1.22 8.28
N GLU A 23 12.66 0.89 7.24
CA GLU A 23 11.83 -0.32 7.20
C GLU A 23 12.64 -1.57 7.54
N SER A 24 13.81 -1.76 6.94
CA SER A 24 14.66 -2.93 7.23
C SER A 24 15.21 -2.93 8.67
N ALA A 25 15.68 -1.78 9.17
CA ALA A 25 16.18 -1.67 10.54
C ALA A 25 15.08 -1.90 11.57
N LEU A 26 13.87 -1.39 11.30
CA LEU A 26 12.69 -1.56 12.14
C LEU A 26 12.17 -3.00 12.11
N ILE A 27 12.13 -3.63 10.93
CA ILE A 27 11.81 -5.06 10.78
C ILE A 27 12.76 -5.89 11.63
N ASN A 28 14.07 -5.64 11.53
CA ASN A 28 15.08 -6.36 12.30
C ASN A 28 14.90 -6.14 13.82
N ALA A 29 14.71 -4.89 14.26
CA ALA A 29 14.49 -4.58 15.66
C ALA A 29 13.21 -5.23 16.22
N ILE A 30 12.12 -5.27 15.45
CA ILE A 30 10.88 -5.94 15.87
C ILE A 30 11.09 -7.46 15.93
N GLN A 31 11.81 -8.06 14.99
CA GLN A 31 12.12 -9.50 15.03
C GLN A 31 12.98 -9.87 16.25
N GLU A 32 13.93 -9.00 16.62
CA GLU A 32 14.79 -9.21 17.79
C GLU A 32 14.03 -9.04 19.11
N HIS A 33 13.29 -7.95 19.27
CA HIS A 33 12.60 -7.64 20.53
C HIS A 33 11.26 -8.36 20.71
N TYR A 34 10.58 -8.73 19.61
CA TYR A 34 9.27 -9.36 19.62
C TYR A 34 9.21 -10.53 18.62
N PRO A 35 9.93 -11.64 18.87
CA PRO A 35 10.08 -12.74 17.92
C PRO A 35 8.77 -13.46 17.57
N SER A 36 7.74 -13.34 18.39
CA SER A 36 6.39 -13.83 18.10
C SER A 36 5.58 -12.93 17.17
N THR A 37 6.05 -11.71 16.88
CA THR A 37 5.37 -10.76 16.00
C THR A 37 5.53 -11.16 14.55
N ARG A 38 4.40 -11.40 13.89
CA ARG A 38 4.38 -11.66 12.45
C ARG A 38 4.47 -10.34 11.68
N LEU A 39 5.62 -10.09 11.05
CA LEU A 39 5.78 -8.96 10.13
C LEU A 39 5.16 -9.31 8.77
N ILE A 40 4.20 -8.50 8.32
CA ILE A 40 3.51 -8.69 7.04
C ILE A 40 3.82 -7.50 6.13
N GLY A 41 5.07 -7.45 5.67
CA GLY A 41 5.57 -6.49 4.66
C GLY A 41 5.30 -5.00 4.97
N CYS A 42 5.55 -4.17 3.98
CA CYS A 42 5.24 -2.74 4.04
C CYS A 42 3.82 -2.45 3.57
N LEU A 43 3.07 -1.67 4.34
CA LEU A 43 1.79 -1.15 3.87
C LEU A 43 1.94 -0.28 2.60
N PHE A 44 3.04 0.47 2.49
CA PHE A 44 3.33 1.30 1.32
C PHE A 44 3.51 0.45 0.06
N HIS A 45 4.37 -0.56 0.11
CA HIS A 45 4.60 -1.48 -1.02
C HIS A 45 3.32 -2.24 -1.41
N PHE A 46 2.53 -2.68 -0.43
CA PHE A 46 1.23 -3.30 -0.67
C PHE A 46 0.28 -2.35 -1.42
N LYS A 47 0.06 -1.14 -0.88
CA LYS A 47 -0.81 -0.13 -1.51
C LYS A 47 -0.29 0.27 -2.90
N GLN A 48 1.02 0.38 -3.08
CA GLN A 48 1.64 0.66 -4.38
C GLN A 48 1.35 -0.45 -5.40
N ALA A 49 1.50 -1.71 -5.01
CA ALA A 49 1.18 -2.86 -5.86
C ALA A 49 -0.30 -2.88 -6.27
N CYS A 50 -1.21 -2.66 -5.31
CA CYS A 50 -2.64 -2.53 -5.60
C CYS A 50 -2.91 -1.39 -6.60
N ARG A 51 -2.31 -0.21 -6.39
CA ARG A 51 -2.47 0.94 -7.29
C ARG A 51 -1.99 0.63 -8.71
N ARG A 52 -0.84 -0.03 -8.86
CA ARG A 52 -0.32 -0.45 -10.17
C ARG A 52 -1.29 -1.38 -10.88
N LYS A 53 -1.83 -2.39 -10.19
CA LYS A 53 -2.84 -3.29 -10.77
C LYS A 53 -4.16 -2.59 -11.11
N MET A 54 -4.63 -1.68 -10.26
CA MET A 54 -5.83 -0.91 -10.60
C MET A 54 -5.64 -0.04 -11.85
N LYS A 55 -4.45 0.54 -12.04
CA LYS A 55 -4.10 1.28 -13.26
C LYS A 55 -3.99 0.38 -14.49
N GLU A 56 -3.42 -0.81 -14.34
CA GLU A 56 -3.38 -1.83 -15.40
C GLU A 56 -4.79 -2.23 -15.87
N TYR A 57 -5.76 -2.34 -14.95
CA TYR A 57 -7.18 -2.60 -15.26
C TYR A 57 -7.97 -1.35 -15.67
N ALA A 58 -7.29 -0.22 -15.87
CA ALA A 58 -7.88 1.06 -16.24
C ALA A 58 -9.05 1.47 -15.34
N LEU A 59 -8.96 1.22 -14.02
CA LEU A 59 -9.96 1.71 -13.07
C LEU A 59 -9.97 3.24 -13.04
N PRO A 60 -11.15 3.88 -12.99
CA PRO A 60 -11.24 5.34 -12.93
C PRO A 60 -10.54 5.92 -11.70
N ASP A 61 -9.93 7.09 -11.85
CA ASP A 61 -9.11 7.70 -10.80
C ASP A 61 -9.90 8.02 -9.52
N GLY A 62 -11.19 8.35 -9.64
CA GLY A 62 -12.08 8.50 -8.49
C GLY A 62 -12.26 7.20 -7.70
N GLU A 63 -12.38 6.07 -8.38
CA GLU A 63 -12.49 4.74 -7.75
C GLU A 63 -11.17 4.30 -7.12
N VAL A 64 -10.05 4.53 -7.82
CA VAL A 64 -8.70 4.28 -7.28
C VAL A 64 -8.44 5.12 -6.04
N GLY A 65 -8.81 6.40 -6.05
CA GLY A 65 -8.67 7.30 -4.91
C GLY A 65 -9.44 6.81 -3.69
N VAL A 66 -10.67 6.33 -3.88
CA VAL A 66 -11.46 5.72 -2.80
C VAL A 66 -10.82 4.43 -2.28
N ALA A 67 -10.38 3.55 -3.16
CA ALA A 67 -9.75 2.28 -2.76
C ALA A 67 -8.44 2.47 -1.98
N MET A 68 -7.68 3.51 -2.32
CA MET A 68 -6.39 3.84 -1.69
C MET A 68 -6.53 4.63 -0.38
N ALA A 69 -7.72 5.17 -0.11
CA ALA A 69 -8.01 5.91 1.11
C ALA A 69 -7.81 5.05 2.37
N PHE A 70 -7.63 5.72 3.50
CA PHE A 70 -7.51 5.07 4.81
C PHE A 70 -8.76 4.22 5.13
N ALA A 71 -8.54 3.07 5.76
CA ALA A 71 -9.55 2.10 6.18
C ALA A 71 -10.37 1.52 5.00
N VAL A 72 -9.69 1.20 3.91
CA VAL A 72 -10.22 0.47 2.74
C VAL A 72 -9.32 -0.71 2.41
N LEU A 73 -8.33 -0.57 1.52
CA LEU A 73 -7.43 -1.68 1.16
C LEU A 73 -6.49 -2.08 2.32
N ASP A 74 -6.06 -1.11 3.12
CA ASP A 74 -5.24 -1.35 4.32
C ASP A 74 -5.92 -2.23 5.35
N MET A 75 -7.24 -2.32 5.39
CA MET A 75 -7.93 -3.22 6.31
C MET A 75 -7.64 -4.70 6.03
N LEU A 76 -7.17 -5.04 4.82
CA LEU A 76 -6.76 -6.42 4.51
C LEU A 76 -5.54 -6.86 5.33
N THR A 77 -4.72 -5.94 5.84
CA THR A 77 -3.51 -6.28 6.62
C THR A 77 -3.83 -6.74 8.04
N VAL A 78 -5.03 -6.39 8.55
CA VAL A 78 -5.49 -6.77 9.89
C VAL A 78 -6.50 -7.91 9.87
N ILE A 79 -6.81 -8.46 8.69
CA ILE A 79 -7.70 -9.61 8.53
C ILE A 79 -6.86 -10.90 8.59
N PRO A 80 -7.30 -11.94 9.33
CA PRO A 80 -6.62 -13.23 9.33
C PRO A 80 -6.42 -13.76 7.90
N PRO A 81 -5.24 -14.28 7.52
CA PRO A 81 -4.95 -14.64 6.13
C PRO A 81 -5.98 -15.56 5.46
N GLY A 82 -6.49 -16.55 6.21
CA GLY A 82 -7.52 -17.48 5.71
C GLY A 82 -8.88 -16.83 5.40
N LYS A 83 -9.11 -15.59 5.84
CA LYS A 83 -10.34 -14.82 5.58
C LYS A 83 -10.18 -13.77 4.47
N ILE A 84 -8.96 -13.53 3.97
CA ILE A 84 -8.69 -12.45 3.01
C ILE A 84 -9.44 -12.69 1.69
N VAL A 85 -9.21 -13.82 1.02
CA VAL A 85 -9.71 -14.08 -0.35
C VAL A 85 -11.24 -14.07 -0.42
N GLY A 86 -11.93 -14.52 0.63
CA GLY A 86 -13.39 -14.52 0.70
C GLY A 86 -13.95 -13.25 1.35
N GLN A 87 -13.83 -13.15 2.67
CA GLN A 87 -14.51 -12.12 3.47
C GLN A 87 -13.83 -10.75 3.31
N GLY A 88 -12.49 -10.71 3.35
CA GLY A 88 -11.73 -9.47 3.25
C GLY A 88 -11.93 -8.75 1.93
N VAL A 89 -11.73 -9.46 0.81
CA VAL A 89 -11.91 -8.90 -0.54
C VAL A 89 -13.36 -8.48 -0.76
N ALA A 90 -14.34 -9.30 -0.35
CA ALA A 90 -15.76 -8.93 -0.44
C ALA A 90 -16.07 -7.66 0.35
N TRP A 91 -15.57 -7.56 1.59
CA TRP A 91 -15.74 -6.37 2.42
C TRP A 91 -15.11 -5.13 1.80
N VAL A 92 -13.90 -5.22 1.26
CA VAL A 92 -13.24 -4.09 0.58
C VAL A 92 -14.04 -3.62 -0.62
N LYS A 93 -14.51 -4.53 -1.48
CA LYS A 93 -15.33 -4.18 -2.65
C LYS A 93 -16.64 -3.49 -2.23
N ALA A 94 -17.30 -4.00 -1.19
CA ALA A 94 -18.49 -3.37 -0.62
C ALA A 94 -18.19 -1.98 -0.02
N LYS A 95 -17.06 -1.82 0.66
CA LYS A 95 -16.62 -0.55 1.25
C LYS A 95 -16.30 0.50 0.20
N ILE A 96 -15.62 0.10 -0.89
CA ILE A 96 -15.34 0.96 -2.05
C ILE A 96 -16.64 1.44 -2.65
N LYS A 97 -17.57 0.51 -2.95
CA LYS A 97 -18.88 0.86 -3.49
C LYS A 97 -19.62 1.85 -2.60
N SER A 98 -19.73 1.57 -1.29
CA SER A 98 -20.39 2.46 -0.34
C SER A 98 -19.76 3.86 -0.27
N ARG A 99 -18.43 3.98 -0.36
CA ARG A 99 -17.75 5.29 -0.36
C ARG A 99 -17.88 6.04 -1.69
N LEU A 100 -18.05 5.32 -2.80
CA LEU A 100 -18.34 5.93 -4.10
C LEU A 100 -19.78 6.42 -4.15
N ASP A 101 -20.73 5.63 -3.67
CA ASP A 101 -22.15 6.01 -3.54
C ASP A 101 -22.29 7.28 -2.70
N ALA A 102 -21.57 7.38 -1.57
CA ALA A 102 -21.55 8.59 -0.72
C ALA A 102 -20.91 9.83 -1.38
N LYS A 103 -20.27 9.67 -2.54
CA LYS A 103 -19.65 10.74 -3.33
C LYS A 103 -20.36 10.96 -4.67
N ASP A 104 -21.49 10.29 -4.90
CA ASP A 104 -22.20 10.27 -6.18
C ASP A 104 -21.30 9.87 -7.38
N LEU A 105 -20.36 8.96 -7.13
CA LEU A 105 -19.44 8.43 -8.15
C LEU A 105 -19.86 7.03 -8.62
N PRO A 106 -19.69 6.71 -9.91
CA PRO A 106 -20.04 5.40 -10.44
C PRO A 106 -19.10 4.31 -9.91
N TYR A 107 -19.63 3.08 -9.80
CA TYR A 107 -18.86 1.89 -9.45
C TYR A 107 -18.69 0.97 -10.66
N SER A 108 -17.44 0.81 -11.13
CA SER A 108 -17.09 -0.02 -12.29
C SER A 108 -17.13 -1.52 -11.95
N ARG A 109 -18.34 -2.09 -11.77
CA ARG A 109 -18.54 -3.48 -11.31
C ARG A 109 -17.70 -4.51 -12.07
N ASN A 110 -17.62 -4.42 -13.40
CA ASN A 110 -16.87 -5.39 -14.21
C ASN A 110 -15.36 -5.27 -14.02
N LYS A 111 -14.83 -4.05 -13.86
CA LYS A 111 -13.40 -3.83 -13.58
C LYS A 111 -13.03 -4.33 -12.18
N TRP A 112 -13.89 -4.08 -11.19
CA TRP A 112 -13.70 -4.62 -9.84
C TRP A 112 -13.93 -6.12 -9.70
N LYS A 113 -14.51 -6.79 -10.70
CA LYS A 113 -14.52 -8.26 -10.74
C LYS A 113 -13.17 -8.83 -11.19
N GLN A 114 -12.41 -8.08 -11.98
CA GLN A 114 -11.08 -8.46 -12.47
C GLN A 114 -9.98 -8.20 -11.44
N PHE A 115 -10.17 -7.19 -10.59
CA PHE A 115 -9.34 -6.93 -9.39
C PHE A 115 -9.66 -7.89 -8.25
#